data_AF-X1R3V9-F1
#
_entry.id   AF-X1R3V9-F1
#
_cell.length_a   1.000
_cell.length_b   1.000
_cell.length_c   1.000
_cell.angle_alpha   90.00
_cell.angle_beta   90.00
_cell.angle_gamma   90.00
#
_symmetry.space_group_name_H-M   'P 1'
#
loop_
_entity.id
_entity.type
_entity.pdbx_description
1 polymer ?
#
loop_
_entity_poly.entity_id
_entity_poly.type
_entity_poly.pdbx_seq_one_letter_code
_entity_poly.pdbx_strand_id
1 'polypeptide(L)'
;DGDLAGVDKALGGAISQLIGQGEIKGKLNEVTIIHSLGKLPTARVVVVGLGKKEELSQDRVRMAMGETCRLLQQKGIGNVATAALGAGVAGISLEGAAQAVTEGALLGVYSFRRHITKEAEHGELKRLTIVEADETKLPILQQGGDKGRVLAEATELARDMVNEPANYMTPSQMAETAAKLAKTYGLKLEVLEQEQMRELGMGALLGVTQGSRQPPKLIVLHYR
;
A
#
# COMPACT_ATOMS: atom_id res chain seq x y z
N ASP A 1 -28.19 8.15 -3.03
CA ASP A 1 -27.56 8.63 -4.28
C ASP A 1 -26.07 8.40 -4.26
N GLY A 2 -25.48 8.11 -5.42
CA GLY A 2 -24.07 7.72 -5.57
C GLY A 2 -23.87 6.27 -6.02
N ASP A 3 -22.62 5.89 -6.29
CA ASP A 3 -22.23 4.61 -6.92
C ASP A 3 -22.83 3.38 -6.20
N LEU A 4 -22.89 3.40 -4.87
CA LEU A 4 -23.46 2.33 -4.06
C LEU A 4 -24.94 2.07 -4.37
N ALA A 5 -25.73 3.12 -4.62
CA ALA A 5 -27.15 2.99 -4.94
C ALA A 5 -27.37 2.35 -6.32
N GLY A 6 -26.50 2.65 -7.28
CA GLY A 6 -26.52 2.01 -8.61
C GLY A 6 -26.24 0.51 -8.52
N VAL A 7 -25.21 0.14 -7.74
CA VAL A 7 -24.84 -1.26 -7.50
C VAL A 7 -25.94 -2.01 -6.74
N ASP A 8 -26.52 -1.39 -5.71
CA ASP A 8 -27.61 -2.00 -4.94
C ASP A 8 -28.84 -2.27 -5.80
N LYS A 9 -29.24 -1.30 -6.63
CA LYS A 9 -30.33 -1.48 -7.60
C LYS A 9 -30.06 -2.65 -8.55
N ALA A 10 -28.84 -2.76 -9.06
CA ALA A 10 -28.45 -3.87 -9.94
C ALA A 10 -28.45 -5.22 -9.20
N LEU A 11 -28.18 -5.23 -7.90
CA LEU A 11 -28.31 -6.42 -7.04
C LEU A 11 -29.76 -6.69 -6.57
N GLY A 12 -30.72 -5.84 -6.91
CA GLY A 12 -32.11 -5.96 -6.49
C GLY A 12 -32.34 -5.62 -5.02
N GLY A 13 -31.62 -4.64 -4.48
CA GLY A 13 -31.80 -4.14 -3.12
C GLY A 13 -31.06 -4.95 -2.03
N ALA A 14 -30.17 -5.87 -2.43
CA ALA A 14 -29.51 -6.77 -1.50
C ALA A 14 -28.63 -6.05 -0.46
N ILE A 15 -27.95 -4.96 -0.84
CA ILE A 15 -27.12 -4.18 0.08
C ILE A 15 -28.03 -3.48 1.09
N SER A 16 -29.10 -2.82 0.64
CA SER A 16 -30.07 -2.18 1.53
C SER A 16 -30.75 -3.18 2.48
N GLN A 17 -31.07 -4.38 1.99
CA GLN A 17 -31.63 -5.44 2.83
C GLN A 17 -30.66 -5.85 3.95
N LEU A 18 -29.39 -6.10 3.62
CA LEU A 18 -28.36 -6.48 4.58
C LEU A 18 -28.08 -5.37 5.60
N ILE A 19 -28.14 -4.10 5.18
CA ILE A 19 -28.07 -2.95 6.10
C ILE A 19 -29.29 -2.96 7.05
N GLY A 20 -30.50 -3.14 6.52
CA GLY A 20 -31.73 -3.19 7.32
C GLY A 20 -31.79 -4.35 8.31
N GLN A 21 -31.14 -5.47 8.00
CA GLN A 21 -30.98 -6.64 8.88
C GLN A 21 -29.84 -6.47 9.90
N GLY A 22 -29.04 -5.41 9.79
CA GLY A 22 -27.90 -5.15 10.67
C GLY A 22 -26.68 -6.03 10.39
N GLU A 23 -26.61 -6.67 9.22
CA GLU A 23 -25.44 -7.44 8.77
C GLU A 23 -24.33 -6.55 8.21
N ILE A 24 -24.69 -5.40 7.65
CA ILE A 24 -23.75 -4.34 7.26
C ILE A 24 -23.94 -3.16 8.20
N LYS A 25 -22.96 -2.89 9.06
CA LYS A 25 -23.02 -1.82 10.07
C LYS A 25 -22.20 -0.59 9.70
N GLY A 26 -21.36 -0.68 8.67
CA GLY A 26 -20.48 0.40 8.21
C GLY A 26 -19.32 0.69 9.16
N LYS A 27 -18.97 -0.24 10.07
CA LYS A 27 -17.83 -0.09 10.98
C LYS A 27 -16.54 -0.02 10.19
N LEU A 28 -15.55 0.72 10.71
CA LEU A 28 -14.23 0.78 10.07
C LEU A 28 -13.65 -0.62 9.90
N ASN A 29 -13.15 -0.93 8.70
CA ASN A 29 -12.58 -2.21 8.28
C ASN A 29 -13.58 -3.38 8.22
N GLU A 30 -14.89 -3.11 8.31
CA GLU A 30 -15.91 -4.11 8.04
C GLU A 30 -15.94 -4.44 6.54
N VAL A 31 -15.85 -5.72 6.19
CA VAL A 31 -15.85 -6.15 4.79
C VAL A 31 -16.93 -7.21 4.58
N THR A 32 -17.91 -6.89 3.74
CA THR A 32 -19.02 -7.79 3.41
C THR A 32 -18.96 -8.16 1.94
N ILE A 33 -18.91 -9.46 1.64
CA ILE A 33 -18.89 -9.97 0.27
C ILE A 33 -20.28 -10.46 -0.10
N ILE A 34 -20.83 -9.89 -1.15
CA ILE A 34 -22.13 -10.25 -1.71
C ILE A 34 -21.88 -10.94 -3.04
N HIS A 35 -22.40 -12.15 -3.20
CA HIS A 35 -22.36 -12.86 -4.47
C HIS A 35 -23.40 -12.29 -5.42
N SER A 36 -23.01 -11.92 -6.63
CA SER A 36 -23.94 -11.30 -7.59
C SER A 36 -24.97 -12.30 -8.13
N LEU A 37 -24.64 -13.60 -8.12
CA LEU A 37 -25.47 -14.68 -8.65
C LEU A 37 -25.99 -14.40 -10.07
N GLY A 38 -25.14 -13.78 -10.90
CA GLY A 38 -25.45 -13.46 -12.30
C GLY A 38 -26.22 -12.15 -12.51
N LYS A 39 -26.61 -11.43 -11.44
CA LYS A 39 -27.25 -10.11 -11.55
C LYS A 39 -26.31 -9.02 -12.08
N LEU A 40 -25.00 -9.22 -11.93
CA LEU A 40 -23.95 -8.35 -12.43
C LEU A 40 -22.91 -9.19 -13.19
N PRO A 41 -22.19 -8.60 -14.17
CA PRO A 41 -21.07 -9.28 -14.84
C PRO A 41 -19.95 -9.71 -13.88
N THR A 42 -19.71 -8.95 -12.81
CA THR A 42 -18.81 -9.38 -11.73
C THR A 42 -19.46 -10.47 -10.89
N ALA A 43 -18.70 -11.49 -10.48
CA ALA A 43 -19.20 -12.57 -9.62
C ALA A 43 -19.50 -12.12 -8.18
N ARG A 44 -18.86 -11.04 -7.72
CA ARG A 44 -18.92 -10.57 -6.33
C ARG A 44 -18.91 -9.04 -6.26
N VAL A 45 -19.62 -8.52 -5.28
CA VAL A 45 -19.59 -7.11 -4.86
C VAL A 45 -19.09 -7.09 -3.42
N VAL A 46 -18.19 -6.16 -3.12
CA VAL A 46 -17.60 -6.00 -1.79
C VAL A 46 -18.06 -4.66 -1.23
N VAL A 47 -18.68 -4.70 -0.05
CA VAL A 47 -19.06 -3.49 0.70
C VAL A 47 -18.04 -3.29 1.80
N VAL A 48 -17.43 -2.10 1.83
CA VAL A 48 -16.37 -1.74 2.78
C VAL A 48 -16.90 -0.69 3.73
N GLY A 49 -16.84 -0.98 5.03
CA GLY A 49 -17.17 -0.05 6.09
C GLY A 49 -16.02 0.91 6.37
N LEU A 50 -16.29 2.21 6.22
CA LEU A 50 -15.32 3.29 6.43
C LEU A 50 -15.44 3.96 7.81
N GLY A 51 -16.36 3.48 8.65
CA GLY A 51 -16.65 4.06 9.95
C GLY A 51 -17.56 5.30 9.88
N LYS A 52 -17.58 6.07 10.96
CA LYS A 52 -18.38 7.29 11.05
C LYS A 52 -17.84 8.37 10.12
N LYS A 53 -18.75 9.12 9.50
CA LYS A 53 -18.43 10.15 8.50
C LYS A 53 -17.53 11.25 9.06
N GLU A 54 -17.73 11.65 10.31
CA GLU A 54 -17.02 12.75 10.98
C GLU A 54 -15.59 12.38 11.32
N GLU A 55 -15.32 11.08 11.45
CA GLU A 55 -14.00 10.55 11.79
C GLU A 55 -13.24 10.06 10.54
N LEU A 56 -13.85 10.15 9.35
CA LEU A 56 -13.26 9.67 8.11
C LEU A 56 -12.00 10.48 7.75
N SER A 57 -10.94 9.78 7.38
CA SER A 57 -9.67 10.36 6.96
C SER A 57 -9.03 9.50 5.86
N GLN A 58 -8.03 10.04 5.15
CA GLN A 58 -7.23 9.26 4.21
C GLN A 58 -6.62 8.01 4.86
N ASP A 59 -6.23 8.11 6.13
CA ASP A 59 -5.67 6.97 6.86
C ASP A 59 -6.69 5.86 7.13
N ARG A 60 -7.94 6.22 7.44
CA ARG A 60 -9.02 5.23 7.56
C ARG A 60 -9.37 4.57 6.24
N VAL A 61 -9.36 5.32 5.14
CA VAL A 61 -9.53 4.74 3.79
C VAL A 61 -8.39 3.76 3.49
N ARG A 62 -7.14 4.14 3.76
CA ARG A 62 -5.96 3.28 3.59
C ARG A 62 -6.07 1.99 4.40
N MET A 63 -6.42 2.07 5.68
CA MET A 63 -6.62 0.90 6.54
C MET A 63 -7.72 -0.02 6.03
N ALA A 64 -8.89 0.55 5.68
CA ALA A 64 -10.02 -0.22 5.18
C ALA A 64 -9.71 -0.92 3.86
N MET A 65 -9.00 -0.25 2.96
CA MET A 65 -8.55 -0.85 1.70
C MET A 65 -7.49 -1.93 1.91
N GLY A 66 -6.59 -1.77 2.88
CA GLY A 66 -5.61 -2.79 3.21
C GLY A 66 -6.23 -4.07 3.75
N GLU A 67 -7.19 -3.94 4.68
CA GLU A 67 -7.92 -5.09 5.21
C GLU A 67 -8.76 -5.77 4.12
N THR A 68 -9.43 -4.97 3.28
CA THR A 68 -10.20 -5.47 2.14
C THR A 68 -9.31 -6.26 1.18
N CYS A 69 -8.19 -5.69 0.73
CA CYS A 69 -7.32 -6.35 -0.24
C CYS A 69 -6.70 -7.63 0.32
N ARG A 70 -6.33 -7.65 1.61
CA ARG A 70 -5.85 -8.86 2.30
C ARG A 70 -6.91 -9.96 2.32
N LEU A 71 -8.15 -9.64 2.67
CA LEU A 71 -9.26 -10.61 2.65
C LEU A 71 -9.51 -11.15 1.24
N LEU A 72 -9.47 -10.27 0.23
CA LEU A 72 -9.69 -10.67 -1.17
C LEU A 72 -8.57 -11.58 -1.67
N GLN A 73 -7.31 -11.30 -1.31
CA GLN A 73 -6.16 -12.15 -1.59
C GLN A 73 -6.33 -13.56 -0.99
N GLN A 74 -6.74 -13.64 0.28
CA GLN A 74 -7.02 -14.92 0.95
C GLN A 74 -8.11 -15.75 0.24
N LYS A 75 -9.06 -15.07 -0.41
CA LYS A 75 -10.14 -15.70 -1.19
C LYS A 75 -9.76 -15.95 -2.66
N GLY A 76 -8.50 -15.73 -3.05
CA GLY A 76 -8.02 -15.95 -4.41
C GLY A 76 -8.57 -14.95 -5.43
N ILE A 77 -9.00 -13.76 -4.98
CA ILE A 77 -9.55 -12.72 -5.86
C ILE A 77 -8.39 -11.82 -6.30
N GLY A 78 -8.04 -11.90 -7.59
CA GLY A 78 -6.90 -11.18 -8.15
C GLY A 78 -7.23 -9.88 -8.89
N ASN A 79 -8.48 -9.64 -9.26
CA ASN A 79 -8.86 -8.43 -9.99
C ASN A 79 -9.98 -7.71 -9.25
N VAL A 80 -9.76 -6.43 -8.93
CA VAL A 80 -10.68 -5.60 -8.14
C VAL A 80 -10.88 -4.27 -8.85
N ALA A 81 -12.12 -3.80 -8.92
CA ALA A 81 -12.45 -2.44 -9.33
C ALA A 81 -13.16 -1.73 -8.18
N THR A 82 -12.82 -0.47 -7.95
CA THR A 82 -13.39 0.34 -6.86
C THR A 82 -13.47 1.80 -7.29
N ALA A 83 -14.38 2.57 -6.70
CA ALA A 83 -14.33 4.02 -6.78
C ALA A 83 -13.20 4.57 -5.88
N ALA A 84 -12.88 5.86 -6.01
CA ALA A 84 -12.00 6.57 -5.08
C ALA A 84 -12.71 6.76 -3.72
N LEU A 85 -12.69 5.72 -2.88
CA LEU A 85 -13.43 5.68 -1.61
C LEU A 85 -13.10 6.87 -0.72
N GLY A 86 -14.15 7.50 -0.18
CA GLY A 86 -14.03 8.68 0.68
C GLY A 86 -13.85 10.01 -0.05
N ALA A 87 -13.72 10.04 -1.38
CA ALA A 87 -13.63 11.28 -2.13
C ALA A 87 -14.84 12.20 -1.88
N GLY A 88 -14.58 13.48 -1.61
CA GLY A 88 -15.62 14.48 -1.33
C GLY A 88 -16.25 14.38 0.07
N VAL A 89 -15.81 13.44 0.90
CA VAL A 89 -16.30 13.26 2.27
C VAL A 89 -15.23 13.73 3.25
N ALA A 90 -15.64 14.44 4.31
CA ALA A 90 -14.73 14.92 5.36
C ALA A 90 -13.51 15.70 4.84
N GLY A 91 -13.65 16.43 3.73
CA GLY A 91 -12.57 17.22 3.12
C GLY A 91 -11.52 16.41 2.36
N ILE A 92 -11.73 15.11 2.14
CA ILE A 92 -10.81 14.28 1.35
C ILE A 92 -10.97 14.62 -0.13
N SER A 93 -9.88 15.12 -0.74
CA SER A 93 -9.84 15.39 -2.18
C SER A 93 -9.89 14.10 -2.99
N LEU A 94 -10.26 14.21 -4.27
CA LEU A 94 -10.27 13.06 -5.17
C LEU A 94 -8.87 12.43 -5.33
N GLU A 95 -7.83 13.27 -5.45
CA GLU A 95 -6.42 12.83 -5.46
C GLU A 95 -6.07 12.09 -4.17
N GLY A 96 -6.43 12.66 -3.01
CA GLY A 96 -6.13 12.07 -1.70
C GLY A 96 -6.85 10.74 -1.45
N ALA A 97 -8.08 10.60 -1.96
CA ALA A 97 -8.81 9.33 -1.92
C ALA A 97 -8.14 8.27 -2.80
N ALA A 98 -7.76 8.61 -4.04
CA ALA A 98 -7.06 7.70 -4.94
C ALA A 98 -5.69 7.27 -4.38
N GLN A 99 -4.96 8.22 -3.78
CA GLN A 99 -3.71 7.97 -3.06
C GLN A 99 -3.94 6.96 -1.92
N ALA A 100 -4.90 7.23 -1.03
CA ALA A 100 -5.19 6.36 0.12
C ALA A 100 -5.64 4.95 -0.30
N VAL A 101 -6.48 4.84 -1.33
CA VAL A 101 -6.92 3.55 -1.88
C VAL A 101 -5.73 2.76 -2.41
N THR A 102 -4.84 3.41 -3.16
CA THR A 102 -3.67 2.77 -3.77
C THR A 102 -2.67 2.32 -2.70
N GLU A 103 -2.34 3.19 -1.74
CA GLU A 103 -1.45 2.84 -0.63
C GLU A 103 -2.02 1.69 0.21
N GLY A 104 -3.32 1.75 0.52
CA GLY A 104 -3.99 0.70 1.29
C GLY A 104 -3.92 -0.64 0.58
N ALA A 105 -4.20 -0.65 -0.73
CA ALA A 105 -4.16 -1.86 -1.53
C ALA A 105 -2.78 -2.52 -1.54
N LEU A 106 -1.72 -1.77 -1.86
CA LEU A 106 -0.35 -2.28 -1.94
C LEU A 106 0.18 -2.70 -0.55
N LEU A 107 0.12 -1.81 0.43
CA LEU A 107 0.64 -2.07 1.77
C LEU A 107 -0.16 -3.14 2.53
N GLY A 108 -1.43 -3.34 2.18
CA GLY A 108 -2.31 -4.34 2.77
C GLY A 108 -1.96 -5.77 2.37
N VAL A 109 -1.45 -5.95 1.14
CA VAL A 109 -1.05 -7.25 0.56
C VAL A 109 0.46 -7.50 0.59
N TYR A 110 1.26 -6.52 1.05
CA TYR A 110 2.69 -6.68 1.26
C TYR A 110 3.00 -7.92 2.12
N SER A 111 3.94 -8.75 1.64
CA SER A 111 4.42 -9.92 2.37
C SER A 111 5.91 -10.15 2.06
N PHE A 112 6.73 -10.16 3.11
CA PHE A 112 8.15 -10.49 2.99
C PHE A 112 8.34 -12.01 2.94
N ARG A 113 8.58 -12.56 1.74
CA ARG A 113 8.68 -14.01 1.53
C ARG A 113 10.04 -14.49 1.03
N ARG A 114 11.05 -13.61 0.99
CA ARG A 114 12.36 -13.87 0.36
C ARG A 114 13.08 -15.14 0.87
N HIS A 115 12.87 -15.50 2.14
CA HIS A 115 13.47 -16.69 2.78
C HIS A 115 12.48 -17.83 3.02
N ILE A 116 11.25 -17.72 2.52
CA ILE A 116 10.21 -18.73 2.69
C ILE A 116 10.19 -19.62 1.46
N THR A 117 10.50 -20.90 1.64
CA THR A 117 10.52 -21.90 0.56
C THR A 117 9.16 -22.50 0.26
N LYS A 118 8.23 -22.45 1.21
CA LYS A 118 6.84 -22.86 0.99
C LYS A 118 6.17 -21.90 0.02
N GLU A 119 5.34 -22.41 -0.88
CA GLU A 119 4.50 -21.58 -1.74
C GLU A 119 3.53 -20.72 -0.91
N ALA A 120 3.06 -19.62 -1.50
CA ALA A 120 2.03 -18.81 -0.87
C ALA A 120 0.73 -19.62 -0.74
N GLU A 121 0.14 -19.62 0.46
CA GLU A 121 -1.11 -20.36 0.71
C GLU A 121 -2.33 -19.69 0.06
N HIS A 122 -2.18 -18.42 -0.34
CA HIS A 122 -3.23 -17.59 -0.89
C HIS A 122 -2.84 -17.08 -2.27
N GLY A 123 -3.83 -16.63 -3.03
CA GLY A 123 -3.60 -16.03 -4.34
C GLY A 123 -2.90 -14.68 -4.25
N GLU A 124 -2.87 -13.97 -5.38
CA GLU A 124 -2.28 -12.65 -5.48
C GLU A 124 -3.33 -11.64 -5.96
N LEU A 125 -3.29 -10.44 -5.40
CA LEU A 125 -3.99 -9.29 -5.98
C LEU A 125 -3.18 -8.81 -7.20
N LYS A 126 -3.65 -9.16 -8.40
CA LYS A 126 -2.97 -8.87 -9.68
C LYS A 126 -3.27 -7.48 -10.20
N ARG A 127 -4.49 -6.97 -9.97
CA ARG A 127 -4.94 -5.68 -10.48
C ARG A 127 -5.96 -5.06 -9.55
N LEU A 128 -5.71 -3.80 -9.21
CA LEU A 128 -6.71 -2.89 -8.67
C LEU A 128 -6.95 -1.76 -9.68
N THR A 129 -8.20 -1.49 -10.00
CA THR A 129 -8.62 -0.41 -10.90
C THR A 129 -9.49 0.57 -10.13
N ILE A 130 -9.06 1.84 -10.09
CA ILE A 130 -9.90 2.93 -9.59
C ILE A 130 -10.73 3.43 -10.77
N VAL A 131 -12.07 3.35 -10.65
CA VAL A 131 -13.01 3.73 -11.71
C VAL A 131 -13.63 5.08 -11.43
N GLU A 132 -13.93 5.81 -12.50
CA GLU A 132 -14.63 7.10 -12.47
C GLU A 132 -15.40 7.26 -13.78
N ALA A 133 -16.62 7.77 -13.68
CA ALA A 133 -17.51 7.94 -14.82
C ALA A 133 -17.26 9.26 -15.57
N ASP A 134 -16.80 10.28 -14.85
CA ASP A 134 -16.45 11.57 -15.41
C ASP A 134 -14.98 11.58 -15.89
N GLU A 135 -14.79 11.50 -17.20
CA GLU A 135 -13.46 11.47 -17.84
C GLU A 135 -12.57 12.66 -17.44
N THR A 136 -13.17 13.82 -17.12
CA THR A 136 -12.42 15.03 -16.75
C THR A 136 -11.65 14.88 -15.44
N LYS A 137 -12.05 13.91 -14.59
CA LYS A 137 -11.43 13.63 -13.30
C LYS A 137 -10.31 12.58 -13.36
N LEU A 138 -10.20 11.84 -14.48
CA LEU A 138 -9.19 10.79 -14.64
C LEU A 138 -7.75 11.28 -14.42
N PRO A 139 -7.33 12.49 -14.87
CA PRO A 139 -5.98 12.97 -14.59
C PRO A 139 -5.67 13.12 -13.10
N ILE A 140 -6.65 13.60 -12.30
CA ILE A 140 -6.50 13.78 -10.84
C ILE A 140 -6.42 12.43 -10.13
N LEU A 141 -7.21 11.46 -10.58
CA LEU A 141 -7.14 10.08 -10.06
C LEU A 141 -5.81 9.42 -10.39
N GLN A 142 -5.31 9.59 -11.61
CA GLN A 142 -4.02 9.07 -12.04
C GLN A 142 -2.90 9.66 -11.19
N GLN A 143 -2.90 10.98 -10.95
CA GLN A 143 -1.95 11.65 -10.07
C GLN A 143 -1.98 11.07 -8.65
N GLY A 144 -3.16 10.91 -8.06
CA GLY A 144 -3.33 10.34 -6.72
C GLY A 144 -2.85 8.89 -6.66
N GLY A 145 -3.21 8.08 -7.65
CA GLY A 145 -2.77 6.69 -7.78
C GLY A 145 -1.25 6.56 -7.93
N ASP A 146 -0.63 7.36 -8.79
CA ASP A 146 0.82 7.36 -8.99
C ASP A 146 1.57 7.76 -7.71
N LYS A 147 1.09 8.80 -7.02
CA LYS A 147 1.65 9.23 -5.75
C LYS A 147 1.52 8.14 -4.68
N GLY A 148 0.35 7.52 -4.58
CA GLY A 148 0.11 6.44 -3.63
C GLY A 148 0.98 5.21 -3.90
N ARG A 149 1.18 4.88 -5.19
CA ARG A 149 2.09 3.81 -5.61
C ARG A 149 3.53 4.09 -5.20
N VAL A 150 4.06 5.28 -5.51
CA VAL A 150 5.45 5.64 -5.14
C VAL A 150 5.66 5.58 -3.63
N LEU A 151 4.72 6.09 -2.84
CA LEU A 151 4.81 6.06 -1.38
C LEU A 151 4.72 4.64 -0.82
N ALA A 152 3.86 3.80 -1.38
CA ALA A 152 3.75 2.40 -0.99
C ALA A 152 5.03 1.63 -1.34
N GLU A 153 5.51 1.71 -2.58
CA GLU A 153 6.74 1.04 -3.04
C GLU A 153 7.97 1.47 -2.23
N ALA A 154 8.11 2.76 -1.91
CA ALA A 154 9.17 3.25 -1.04
C ALA A 154 9.07 2.68 0.39
N THR A 155 7.85 2.55 0.91
CA THR A 155 7.60 1.93 2.22
C THR A 155 7.91 0.43 2.18
N GLU A 156 7.53 -0.27 1.12
CA GLU A 156 7.81 -1.69 0.92
C GLU A 156 9.30 -1.95 0.84
N LEU A 157 10.06 -1.14 0.09
CA LEU A 157 11.51 -1.23 0.06
C LEU A 157 12.14 -1.07 1.46
N ALA A 158 11.67 -0.10 2.24
CA ALA A 158 12.13 0.08 3.61
C ALA A 158 11.80 -1.15 4.47
N ARG A 159 10.59 -1.71 4.33
CA ARG A 159 10.19 -2.93 5.04
C ARG A 159 11.00 -4.15 4.61
N ASP A 160 11.31 -4.31 3.33
CA ASP A 160 12.17 -5.37 2.81
C ASP A 160 13.56 -5.29 3.47
N MET A 161 14.12 -4.09 3.54
CA MET A 161 15.43 -3.88 4.17
C MET A 161 15.42 -4.17 5.67
N VAL A 162 14.36 -3.77 6.38
CA VAL A 162 14.22 -4.00 7.83
C VAL A 162 13.93 -5.47 8.15
N ASN A 163 13.16 -6.16 7.31
CA ASN A 163 12.79 -7.57 7.52
C ASN A 163 13.91 -8.55 7.14
N GLU A 164 14.92 -8.09 6.41
CA GLU A 164 16.09 -8.91 6.13
C GLU A 164 16.86 -9.24 7.42
N PRO A 165 17.29 -10.51 7.64
CA PRO A 165 18.09 -10.82 8.80
C PRO A 165 19.49 -10.21 8.66
N ALA A 166 20.14 -9.95 9.80
CA ALA A 166 21.40 -9.20 9.86
C ALA A 166 22.57 -9.83 9.06
N ASN A 167 22.51 -11.13 8.76
CA ASN A 167 23.49 -11.79 7.90
C ASN A 167 23.29 -11.48 6.40
N TYR A 168 22.11 -11.02 5.98
CA TYR A 168 21.81 -10.55 4.63
C TYR A 168 21.88 -9.02 4.53
N MET A 169 21.24 -8.29 5.45
CA MET A 169 21.27 -6.81 5.48
C MET A 169 22.50 -6.30 6.25
N THR A 170 23.67 -6.45 5.64
CA THR A 170 24.94 -5.91 6.17
C THR A 170 25.12 -4.43 5.78
N PRO A 171 26.05 -3.68 6.42
CA PRO A 171 26.38 -2.32 5.99
C PRO A 171 26.73 -2.23 4.50
N SER A 172 27.48 -3.20 3.97
CA SER A 172 27.81 -3.26 2.55
C SER A 172 26.57 -3.51 1.68
N GLN A 173 25.65 -4.38 2.11
CA GLN A 173 24.42 -4.64 1.38
C GLN A 173 23.49 -3.41 1.38
N MET A 174 23.45 -2.65 2.47
CA MET A 174 22.72 -1.38 2.55
C MET A 174 23.31 -0.33 1.61
N ALA A 175 24.64 -0.21 1.53
CA ALA A 175 25.31 0.68 0.60
C ALA A 175 25.04 0.29 -0.87
N GLU A 176 25.03 -1.00 -1.17
CA GLU A 176 24.67 -1.52 -2.50
C GLU A 176 23.21 -1.19 -2.87
N THR A 177 22.26 -1.31 -1.92
CA THR A 177 20.88 -0.88 -2.14
C THR A 177 20.79 0.62 -2.42
N ALA A 178 21.53 1.45 -1.69
CA ALA A 178 21.61 2.89 -1.94
C ALA A 178 22.22 3.22 -3.31
N ALA A 179 23.23 2.47 -3.77
CA ALA A 179 23.80 2.60 -5.12
C ALA A 179 22.80 2.28 -6.21
N LYS A 180 21.99 1.24 -6.04
CA LYS A 180 20.90 0.92 -6.97
C LYS A 180 19.86 2.04 -7.02
N LEU A 181 19.44 2.56 -5.87
CA LEU A 181 18.51 3.69 -5.81
C LEU A 181 19.07 4.94 -6.49
N ALA A 182 20.32 5.29 -6.21
CA ALA A 182 20.98 6.44 -6.80
C ALA A 182 21.03 6.34 -8.33
N LYS A 183 21.37 5.16 -8.86
CA LYS A 183 21.37 4.90 -10.30
C LYS A 183 19.96 5.02 -10.91
N THR A 184 18.97 4.39 -10.28
CA THR A 184 17.59 4.35 -10.81
C THR A 184 16.95 5.73 -10.84
N TYR A 185 17.17 6.55 -9.82
CA TYR A 185 16.51 7.85 -9.66
C TYR A 185 17.42 9.05 -9.94
N GLY A 186 18.64 8.83 -10.42
CA GLY A 186 19.60 9.90 -10.74
C GLY A 186 20.08 10.69 -9.52
N LEU A 187 20.15 10.06 -8.34
CA LEU A 187 20.67 10.70 -7.12
C LEU A 187 22.20 10.69 -7.13
N LYS A 188 22.83 11.69 -6.52
CA LYS A 188 24.26 11.60 -6.23
C LYS A 188 24.46 10.74 -4.98
N LEU A 189 25.29 9.71 -5.09
CA LEU A 189 25.69 8.86 -3.98
C LEU A 189 27.13 9.18 -3.55
N GLU A 190 27.33 9.27 -2.25
CA GLU A 190 28.62 9.23 -1.59
C GLU A 190 28.57 8.16 -0.48
N VAL A 191 29.60 7.30 -0.44
CA VAL A 191 29.74 6.28 0.61
C VAL A 191 31.10 6.48 1.25
N LEU A 192 31.11 6.82 2.53
CA LEU A 192 32.36 6.89 3.29
C LEU A 192 32.73 5.50 3.80
N GLU A 193 33.92 5.09 3.43
CA GLU A 193 34.58 3.88 3.90
C GLU A 193 35.25 4.11 5.25
N GLN A 194 35.65 3.02 5.90
CA GLN A 194 36.25 3.04 7.24
C GLN A 194 37.45 3.98 7.36
N GLU A 195 38.35 3.98 6.38
CA GLU A 195 39.54 4.86 6.40
C GLU A 195 39.17 6.34 6.27
N GLN A 196 38.22 6.67 5.39
CA GLN A 196 37.72 8.05 5.26
C GLN A 196 37.04 8.52 6.56
N MET A 197 36.28 7.64 7.21
CA MET A 197 35.68 7.93 8.52
C MET A 197 36.74 8.12 9.62
N ARG A 198 37.87 7.41 9.55
CA ARG A 198 38.99 7.58 10.48
C ARG A 198 39.67 8.93 10.27
N GLU A 199 39.95 9.30 9.03
CA GLU A 199 40.54 10.60 8.66
C GLU A 199 39.66 11.78 9.11
N LEU A 200 38.33 11.63 9.00
CA LEU A 200 37.35 12.62 9.43
C LEU A 200 37.11 12.65 10.96
N GLY A 201 37.78 11.78 11.74
CA GLY A 201 37.67 11.77 13.20
C GLY A 201 36.32 11.24 13.72
N MET A 202 35.63 10.37 12.98
CA MET A 202 34.31 9.83 13.35
C MET A 202 34.39 8.71 14.42
N GLY A 203 35.10 8.98 15.52
CA GLY A 203 35.46 7.99 16.54
C GLY A 203 34.28 7.32 17.25
N ALA A 204 33.15 8.02 17.42
CA ALA A 204 31.95 7.45 18.04
C ALA A 204 31.35 6.32 17.19
N LEU A 205 31.20 6.54 15.87
CA LEU A 205 30.69 5.52 14.95
C LEU A 205 31.68 4.36 14.81
N LEU A 206 32.97 4.66 14.63
CA LEU A 206 34.01 3.64 14.52
C LEU A 206 34.08 2.76 15.78
N GLY A 207 33.97 3.36 16.96
CA GLY A 207 33.98 2.65 18.25
C GLY A 207 32.84 1.64 18.40
N VAL A 208 31.63 1.95 17.88
CA VAL A 208 30.51 1.00 17.85
C VAL A 208 30.81 -0.18 16.91
N THR A 209 31.47 0.08 15.79
CA THR A 209 31.62 -0.89 14.69
C THR A 209 32.84 -1.81 14.83
N GLN A 210 33.79 -1.49 15.71
CA GLN A 210 35.08 -2.19 15.84
C GLN A 210 34.97 -3.68 16.19
N GLY A 211 33.85 -4.12 16.78
CA GLY A 211 33.61 -5.52 17.12
C GLY A 211 33.04 -6.37 15.96
N SER A 212 32.69 -5.74 14.85
CA SER A 212 32.09 -6.40 13.68
C SER A 212 33.15 -6.86 12.69
N ARG A 213 32.87 -7.98 12.00
CA ARG A 213 33.64 -8.39 10.80
C ARG A 213 33.20 -7.65 9.54
N GLN A 214 32.03 -7.00 9.58
CA GLN A 214 31.52 -6.19 8.47
C GLN A 214 32.06 -4.77 8.58
N PRO A 215 32.71 -4.22 7.54
CA PRO A 215 33.22 -2.86 7.57
C PRO A 215 32.06 -1.86 7.66
N PRO A 216 32.21 -0.78 8.45
CA PRO A 216 31.19 0.26 8.52
C PRO A 216 31.10 1.03 7.21
N LYS A 217 29.89 1.51 6.89
CA LYS A 217 29.60 2.38 5.75
C LYS A 217 28.78 3.56 6.25
N LEU A 218 29.12 4.79 5.84
CA LEU A 218 28.22 5.94 5.96
C LEU A 218 27.71 6.30 4.57
N ILE A 219 26.39 6.25 4.38
CA ILE A 219 25.75 6.47 3.09
C ILE A 219 25.15 7.88 3.07
N VAL A 220 25.50 8.65 2.04
CA VAL A 220 24.94 9.99 1.80
C VAL A 220 24.33 10.01 0.41
N LEU A 221 23.01 10.15 0.34
CA LEU A 221 22.27 10.35 -0.90
C LEU A 221 21.88 11.83 -1.01
N HIS A 222 22.24 12.47 -2.12
CA HIS A 222 21.82 13.84 -2.42
C HIS A 222 20.74 13.84 -3.49
N TYR A 223 19.60 14.41 -3.13
CA TYR A 223 18.53 14.81 -4.04
C TYR A 223 18.76 16.28 -4.44
N ARG A 224 18.53 16.61 -5.72
CA ARG A 224 18.66 17.97 -6.26
C ARG A 224 17.38 18.38 -6.96
#